data_AF-R6X838-F1
#
_entry.id   AF-R6X838-F1
#
_cell.length_a   1.000
_cell.length_b   1.000
_cell.length_c   1.000
_cell.angle_alpha   90.00
_cell.angle_beta   90.00
_cell.angle_gamma   90.00
#
_symmetry.space_group_name_H-M   'P 1'
#
loop_
_entity.id
_entity.type
_entity.pdbx_description
1 polymer ?
#
loop_
_entity_poly.entity_id
_entity_poly.type
_entity_poly.pdbx_seq_one_letter_code
_entity_poly.pdbx_strand_id
1 'polypeptide(L)'
;MNIDLYRYSLCIALTLMAFFVFRFFFGKVPDKRLFANYLRSRNLMGAALLVLAANYAVHLCFDIRQVNVNAAIVMNLSTYFFGYGLFVAALHTLLNRSYITRKIIVRHCLSWLLYVILSVSALLFTEDGTLKAGLIYSLALMLALYGFSLASHLLKAYHRAVKKMDDTYSDHIATYVRWMSVLTYWMLIFGIGCSVLTFLPDNLVFVWVLSSVPFYIYLYVSYQNYMLFYETVECAIESDPGSDLPATETFSCNPEMQRLVQEWVEAEGYLKPGLTIADLSKTLYTNRTYLSAFINQTYKITFREWICGMRIGYAKRALLENPDRSIAEIAEKSGFLSVSNFNASFKEREGMTPTKWRISNLSVRQKNADLTK
;
A
#
# COMPACT_ATOMS: atom_id res chain seq x y z
N MET A 1 -18.27 -12.56 32.01
CA MET A 1 -17.18 -12.84 31.04
C MET A 1 -17.00 -14.35 30.93
N ASN A 2 -16.98 -14.95 29.74
CA ASN A 2 -16.49 -16.32 29.60
C ASN A 2 -14.95 -16.23 29.60
N ILE A 3 -14.36 -16.38 30.79
CA ILE A 3 -12.94 -16.15 31.05
C ILE A 3 -12.07 -17.05 30.17
N ASP A 4 -12.48 -18.30 30.01
CA ASP A 4 -11.77 -19.27 29.19
C ASP A 4 -11.74 -18.85 27.72
N LEU A 5 -12.88 -18.41 27.17
CA LEU A 5 -12.96 -17.93 25.79
C LEU A 5 -12.10 -16.69 25.55
N TYR A 6 -12.08 -15.76 26.51
CA TYR A 6 -11.21 -14.58 26.46
C TYR A 6 -9.72 -14.97 26.49
N ARG A 7 -9.31 -15.84 27.42
CA ARG A 7 -7.93 -16.36 27.51
C ARG A 7 -7.51 -17.11 26.26
N TYR A 8 -8.36 -17.99 25.73
CA TYR A 8 -8.07 -18.70 24.47
C TYR A 8 -7.90 -17.73 23.31
N SER A 9 -8.73 -16.69 23.21
CA SER A 9 -8.57 -15.66 22.17
C SER A 9 -7.23 -14.93 22.27
N LEU A 10 -6.79 -14.60 23.49
CA LEU A 10 -5.48 -13.98 23.72
C LEU A 10 -4.33 -14.92 23.35
N CYS A 11 -4.40 -16.20 23.71
CA CYS A 11 -3.38 -17.20 23.36
C CYS A 11 -3.21 -17.34 21.83
N ILE A 12 -4.33 -17.41 21.10
CA ILE A 12 -4.34 -17.48 19.63
C ILE A 12 -3.68 -16.24 19.05
N ALA A 13 -4.11 -15.05 19.48
CA ALA A 13 -3.56 -13.78 18.99
C ALA A 13 -2.06 -13.63 19.33
N LEU A 14 -1.64 -13.97 20.54
CA LEU A 14 -0.24 -13.90 20.98
C LEU A 14 0.68 -14.82 20.19
N THR A 15 0.25 -16.06 19.95
CA THR A 15 1.04 -17.03 19.17
C THR A 15 1.24 -16.53 17.75
N LEU A 16 0.18 -15.99 17.14
CA LEU A 16 0.23 -15.41 15.81
C LEU A 16 1.12 -14.16 15.76
N MET A 17 0.99 -13.24 16.71
CA MET A 17 1.82 -12.05 16.79
C MET A 17 3.30 -12.41 17.00
N ALA A 18 3.60 -13.36 17.89
CA ALA A 18 4.98 -13.81 18.14
C ALA A 18 5.62 -14.37 16.86
N PHE A 19 4.88 -15.18 16.10
CA PHE A 19 5.33 -15.67 14.79
C PHE A 19 5.64 -14.53 13.82
N PHE A 20 4.74 -13.56 13.69
CA PHE A 20 4.96 -12.42 12.80
C PHE A 20 6.09 -11.52 13.25
N VAL A 21 6.17 -11.17 14.54
CA VAL A 21 7.27 -10.39 15.12
C VAL A 21 8.61 -11.04 14.80
N PHE A 22 8.75 -12.35 15.02
CA PHE A 22 9.95 -13.08 14.66
C PHE A 22 10.28 -12.95 13.17
N ARG A 23 9.29 -13.12 12.28
CA ARG A 23 9.48 -12.99 10.83
C ARG A 23 9.82 -11.55 10.39
N PHE A 24 9.25 -10.53 11.02
CA PHE A 24 9.52 -9.12 10.73
C PHE A 24 10.96 -8.73 11.10
N PHE A 25 11.50 -9.26 12.21
CA PHE A 25 12.89 -8.98 12.61
C PHE A 25 13.90 -9.86 11.87
N PHE A 26 13.67 -11.18 11.80
CA PHE A 26 14.67 -12.16 11.39
C PHE A 26 14.45 -12.76 9.99
N GLY A 27 13.37 -12.37 9.28
CA GLY A 27 13.13 -12.85 7.92
C GLY A 27 14.24 -12.44 6.95
N LYS A 28 14.61 -13.32 6.02
CA LYS A 28 15.62 -13.01 5.00
C LYS A 28 15.11 -11.91 4.05
N VAL A 29 15.98 -10.97 3.70
CA VAL A 29 15.75 -9.90 2.71
C VAL A 29 16.96 -9.89 1.77
N PRO A 30 16.79 -9.58 0.47
CA PRO A 30 17.92 -9.38 -0.43
C PRO A 30 18.93 -8.35 0.12
N ASP A 31 20.21 -8.69 0.08
CA ASP A 31 21.31 -7.82 0.55
C ASP A 31 21.66 -6.76 -0.50
N LYS A 32 20.72 -5.85 -0.74
CA LYS A 32 20.87 -4.69 -1.63
C LYS A 32 20.64 -3.42 -0.83
N ARG A 33 21.49 -2.39 -1.03
CA ARG A 33 21.37 -1.08 -0.36
C ARG A 33 20.00 -0.42 -0.53
N LEU A 34 19.33 -0.69 -1.66
CA LEU A 34 17.97 -0.22 -1.96
C LEU A 34 16.95 -0.66 -0.89
N PHE A 35 17.09 -1.86 -0.32
CA PHE A 35 16.16 -2.43 0.66
C PHE A 35 16.33 -1.85 2.08
N ALA A 36 17.20 -0.86 2.28
CA ALA A 36 17.40 -0.25 3.59
C ALA A 36 16.11 0.39 4.15
N ASN A 37 15.30 1.06 3.31
CA ASN A 37 14.03 1.65 3.75
C ASN A 37 12.98 0.56 4.03
N TYR A 38 12.91 -0.48 3.18
CA TYR A 38 12.08 -1.65 3.42
C TYR A 38 12.40 -2.30 4.77
N LEU A 39 13.68 -2.53 5.08
CA LEU A 39 14.13 -3.09 6.36
C LEU A 39 13.73 -2.21 7.54
N ARG A 40 13.91 -0.88 7.43
CA ARG A 40 13.47 0.08 8.47
C ARG A 40 11.96 0.00 8.71
N SER A 41 11.16 0.01 7.65
CA SER A 41 9.70 -0.15 7.74
C SER A 41 9.33 -1.47 8.41
N ARG A 42 9.97 -2.56 7.97
CA ARG A 42 9.72 -3.92 8.49
C ARG A 42 10.02 -4.03 9.98
N ASN A 43 11.13 -3.45 10.43
CA ASN A 43 11.52 -3.45 11.85
C ASN A 43 10.55 -2.61 12.69
N LEU A 44 10.07 -1.48 12.18
CA LEU A 44 9.06 -0.66 12.87
C LEU A 44 7.71 -1.37 12.95
N MET A 45 7.32 -2.09 11.90
CA MET A 45 6.12 -2.91 11.91
C MET A 45 6.24 -4.05 12.93
N GLY A 46 7.41 -4.72 12.97
CA GLY A 46 7.72 -5.71 13.99
C GLY A 46 7.67 -5.14 15.42
N ALA A 47 8.20 -3.93 15.62
CA ALA A 47 8.12 -3.24 16.91
C ALA A 47 6.68 -2.89 17.30
N ALA A 48 5.84 -2.44 16.36
CA ALA A 48 4.42 -2.16 16.60
C ALA A 48 3.66 -3.42 17.07
N LEU A 49 3.89 -4.55 16.39
CA LEU A 49 3.31 -5.84 16.76
C LEU A 49 3.84 -6.34 18.10
N LEU A 50 5.13 -6.12 18.40
CA LEU A 50 5.72 -6.49 19.69
C LEU A 50 5.11 -5.70 20.86
N VAL A 51 4.88 -4.40 20.69
CA VAL A 51 4.19 -3.55 21.68
C VAL A 51 2.79 -4.09 21.96
N LEU A 52 2.05 -4.47 20.92
CA LEU A 52 0.71 -5.02 21.07
C LEU A 52 0.73 -6.42 21.72
N ALA A 53 1.68 -7.27 21.33
CA ALA A 53 1.87 -8.59 21.92
C ALA A 53 2.23 -8.49 23.40
N ALA A 54 3.12 -7.56 23.78
CA ALA A 54 3.44 -7.30 25.19
C ALA A 54 2.20 -6.91 26.00
N ASN A 55 1.35 -6.04 25.43
CA ASN A 55 0.09 -5.66 26.07
C ASN A 55 -0.85 -6.87 26.25
N TYR A 56 -1.01 -7.73 25.24
CA TYR A 56 -1.83 -8.93 25.35
C TYR A 56 -1.25 -9.95 26.34
N ALA A 57 0.08 -10.04 26.45
CA ALA A 57 0.74 -10.89 27.43
C ALA A 57 0.47 -10.41 28.86
N VAL A 58 0.44 -9.09 29.10
CA VAL A 58 0.05 -8.54 30.40
C VAL A 58 -1.39 -8.90 30.76
N HIS A 59 -2.33 -8.79 29.81
CA HIS A 59 -3.72 -9.23 30.02
C HIS A 59 -3.82 -10.73 30.34
N LEU A 60 -3.04 -11.56 29.66
CA LEU A 60 -3.06 -13.02 29.86
C LEU A 60 -2.44 -13.45 31.20
N CYS A 61 -1.32 -12.83 31.60
CA CYS A 61 -0.56 -13.25 32.79
C CYS A 61 -1.11 -12.69 34.10
N PHE A 62 -1.69 -11.48 34.07
CA PHE A 62 -2.09 -10.76 35.28
C PHE A 62 -3.61 -10.58 35.41
N ASP A 63 -4.38 -11.03 34.42
CA ASP A 63 -5.84 -10.85 34.36
C ASP A 63 -6.26 -9.41 34.73
N ILE A 64 -5.47 -8.41 34.29
CA ILE A 64 -5.55 -7.02 34.78
C ILE A 64 -6.94 -6.38 34.60
N ARG A 65 -7.69 -6.83 33.59
CA ARG A 65 -9.08 -6.42 33.36
C ARG A 65 -10.03 -6.85 34.48
N GLN A 66 -9.77 -7.99 35.14
CA GLN A 66 -10.54 -8.45 36.29
C GLN A 66 -10.14 -7.72 37.57
N VAL A 67 -8.85 -7.39 37.71
CA VAL A 67 -8.33 -6.68 38.88
C VAL A 67 -8.79 -5.23 38.90
N ASN A 68 -8.63 -4.51 37.78
CA ASN A 68 -9.01 -3.11 37.67
C ASN A 68 -9.32 -2.75 36.21
N VAL A 69 -10.61 -2.63 35.90
CA VAL A 69 -11.11 -2.30 34.56
C VAL A 69 -10.56 -0.95 34.08
N ASN A 70 -10.55 0.07 34.93
CA ASN A 70 -10.06 1.41 34.56
C ASN A 70 -8.56 1.39 34.24
N ALA A 71 -7.75 0.67 35.02
CA ALA A 71 -6.32 0.52 34.76
C ALA A 71 -6.06 -0.23 33.44
N ALA A 72 -6.81 -1.32 33.19
CA ALA A 72 -6.74 -2.09 31.95
C ALA A 72 -7.07 -1.24 30.71
N ILE A 73 -8.10 -0.39 30.81
CA ILE A 73 -8.53 0.57 29.79
C ILE A 73 -7.40 1.56 29.48
N VAL A 74 -6.89 2.23 30.52
CA VAL A 74 -5.88 3.30 30.40
C VAL A 74 -4.56 2.75 29.84
N MET A 75 -4.18 1.54 30.25
CA MET A 75 -3.04 0.80 29.69
C MET A 75 -3.24 0.54 28.19
N ASN A 76 -4.38 -0.02 27.81
CA ASN A 76 -4.70 -0.29 26.40
C ASN A 76 -4.65 0.98 25.53
N LEU A 77 -5.28 2.06 25.98
CA LEU A 77 -5.28 3.33 25.26
C LEU A 77 -3.85 3.85 25.02
N SER A 78 -2.99 3.77 26.05
CA SER A 78 -1.58 4.17 25.97
C SER A 78 -0.77 3.29 25.01
N THR A 79 -0.99 1.98 25.03
CA THR A 79 -0.38 1.03 24.09
C THR A 79 -0.81 1.31 22.65
N TYR A 80 -2.12 1.51 22.42
CA TYR A 80 -2.66 1.77 21.09
C TYR A 80 -2.15 3.10 20.52
N PHE A 81 -2.02 4.13 21.35
CA PHE A 81 -1.43 5.41 20.93
C PHE A 81 -0.02 5.21 20.34
N PHE A 82 0.84 4.46 21.05
CA PHE A 82 2.20 4.18 20.59
C PHE A 82 2.21 3.26 19.36
N GLY A 83 1.40 2.20 19.39
CA GLY A 83 1.25 1.25 18.30
C GLY A 83 0.82 1.91 16.98
N TYR A 84 -0.15 2.83 17.02
CA TYR A 84 -0.57 3.58 15.82
C TYR A 84 0.57 4.42 15.25
N GLY A 85 1.33 5.10 16.10
CA GLY A 85 2.49 5.88 15.67
C GLY A 85 3.51 5.00 14.94
N LEU A 86 3.87 3.84 15.50
CA LEU A 86 4.80 2.90 14.89
C LEU A 86 4.27 2.30 13.58
N PHE A 87 2.99 1.90 13.55
CA PHE A 87 2.35 1.31 12.37
C PHE A 87 2.34 2.29 11.20
N VAL A 88 1.95 3.55 11.45
CA VAL A 88 1.93 4.60 10.42
C VAL A 88 3.35 4.97 10.00
N ALA A 89 4.29 5.08 10.93
CA ALA A 89 5.69 5.33 10.59
C ALA A 89 6.27 4.23 9.70
N ALA A 90 5.95 2.97 9.98
CA ALA A 90 6.34 1.84 9.15
C ALA A 90 5.80 1.97 7.71
N LEU A 91 4.50 2.20 7.54
CA LEU A 91 3.90 2.37 6.20
C LEU A 91 4.43 3.62 5.49
N HIS A 92 4.52 4.75 6.18
CA HIS A 92 5.00 5.99 5.58
C HIS A 92 6.47 5.90 5.12
N THR A 93 7.29 5.08 5.79
CA THR A 93 8.69 4.82 5.38
C THR A 93 8.77 4.10 4.02
N LEU A 94 7.76 3.30 3.66
CA LEU A 94 7.71 2.65 2.34
C LEU A 94 7.36 3.64 1.21
N LEU A 95 6.68 4.74 1.52
CA LEU A 95 6.27 5.75 0.55
C LEU A 95 7.28 6.90 0.43
N ASN A 96 8.04 7.17 1.51
CA ASN A 96 8.97 8.28 1.56
C ASN A 96 10.24 7.92 2.35
N ARG A 97 11.37 7.86 1.63
CA ARG A 97 12.72 7.55 2.12
C ARG A 97 13.21 8.43 3.26
N SER A 98 12.83 9.71 3.28
CA SER A 98 13.30 10.70 4.27
C SER A 98 12.29 10.95 5.38
N TYR A 99 11.22 10.16 5.48
CA TYR A 99 10.19 10.41 6.48
C TYR A 99 10.72 10.31 7.91
N ILE A 100 11.51 9.28 8.20
CA ILE A 100 12.04 9.07 9.55
C ILE A 100 13.21 10.02 9.78
N THR A 101 12.90 11.15 10.40
CA THR A 101 13.87 12.08 10.95
C THR A 101 13.88 11.98 12.47
N ARG A 102 15.03 12.24 13.10
CA ARG A 102 15.15 12.28 14.57
C ARG A 102 14.11 13.20 15.21
N LYS A 103 13.80 14.32 14.57
CA LYS A 103 12.79 15.29 15.01
C LYS A 103 11.38 14.69 15.06
N ILE A 104 10.99 13.91 14.05
CA ILE A 104 9.68 13.25 14.00
C ILE A 104 9.59 12.17 15.07
N ILE A 105 10.62 11.31 15.22
CA ILE A 105 10.64 10.28 16.26
C ILE A 105 10.49 10.91 17.65
N VAL A 106 11.30 11.92 17.97
CA VAL A 106 11.25 12.62 19.26
C VAL A 106 9.86 13.19 19.51
N ARG A 107 9.23 13.82 18.51
CA ARG A 107 7.87 14.34 18.64
C ARG A 107 6.85 13.23 18.96
N HIS A 108 6.88 12.11 18.26
CA HIS A 108 5.96 10.99 18.53
C HIS A 108 6.18 10.38 19.92
N CYS A 109 7.45 10.20 20.34
CA CYS A 109 7.77 9.69 21.67
C CYS A 109 7.32 10.66 22.77
N LEU A 110 7.52 11.97 22.60
CA LEU A 110 7.08 12.99 23.55
C LEU A 110 5.55 13.06 23.63
N SER A 111 4.84 13.00 22.50
CA SER A 111 3.38 12.95 22.48
C SER A 111 2.85 11.69 23.18
N TRP A 112 3.51 10.54 22.98
CA TRP A 112 3.15 9.31 23.69
C TRP A 112 3.42 9.41 25.20
N LEU A 113 4.58 9.93 25.60
CA LEU A 113 4.90 10.12 27.02
C LEU A 113 3.89 11.05 27.70
N LEU A 114 3.52 12.15 27.04
CA LEU A 114 2.46 13.05 27.53
C LEU A 114 1.12 12.32 27.65
N TYR A 115 0.75 11.50 26.66
CA TYR A 115 -0.48 10.70 26.70
C TYR A 115 -0.48 9.73 27.89
N VAL A 116 0.66 9.06 28.16
CA VAL A 116 0.82 8.16 29.30
C VAL A 116 0.71 8.92 30.63
N ILE A 117 1.32 10.10 30.73
CA ILE A 117 1.24 10.93 31.94
C ILE A 117 -0.22 11.34 32.21
N LEU A 118 -0.95 11.81 31.19
CA LEU A 118 -2.37 12.15 31.30
C LEU A 118 -3.25 10.94 31.65
N SER A 119 -2.91 9.79 31.08
CA SER A 119 -3.57 8.51 31.30
C SER A 119 -3.41 8.04 32.76
N VAL A 120 -2.17 8.04 33.27
CA VAL A 120 -1.87 7.66 34.66
C VAL A 120 -2.42 8.69 35.65
N SER A 121 -2.38 9.99 35.33
CA SER A 121 -2.92 11.00 36.22
C SER A 121 -4.44 10.90 36.38
N ALA A 122 -5.17 10.63 35.30
CA ALA A 122 -6.61 10.35 35.34
C ALA A 122 -6.95 9.11 36.18
N LEU A 123 -6.04 8.13 36.24
CA LEU A 123 -6.24 6.91 37.02
C LEU A 123 -5.97 7.11 38.53
N LEU A 124 -4.90 7.84 38.88
CA LEU A 124 -4.40 7.96 40.26
C LEU A 124 -4.99 9.14 41.05
N PHE A 125 -5.28 10.27 40.38
CA PHE A 125 -5.69 11.51 41.06
C PHE A 125 -7.21 11.75 41.03
N THR A 126 -8.00 10.81 40.52
CA THR A 126 -9.46 10.95 40.45
C THR A 126 -10.13 9.74 41.08
N GLU A 127 -11.02 10.01 42.03
CA GLU A 127 -11.85 9.00 42.68
C GLU A 127 -12.82 8.35 41.67
N ASP A 128 -13.25 7.13 41.98
CA ASP A 128 -14.18 6.41 41.11
C ASP A 128 -15.55 7.13 41.09
N GLY A 129 -15.91 7.64 39.92
CA GLY A 129 -17.10 8.46 39.73
C GLY A 129 -17.25 8.98 38.30
N THR A 130 -18.21 9.89 38.10
CA THR A 130 -18.54 10.46 36.79
C THR A 130 -17.37 11.23 36.16
N LEU A 131 -16.56 11.90 36.99
CA LEU A 131 -15.37 12.64 36.54
C LEU A 131 -14.32 11.71 35.92
N LYS A 132 -13.98 10.60 36.59
CA LYS A 132 -13.01 9.63 36.09
C LYS A 132 -13.47 8.99 34.79
N ALA A 133 -14.75 8.61 34.70
CA ALA A 133 -15.33 8.10 33.47
C ALA A 133 -15.23 9.14 32.33
N GLY A 134 -15.58 10.40 32.60
CA GLY A 134 -15.47 11.51 31.65
C GLY A 134 -14.03 11.72 31.14
N LEU A 135 -13.03 11.63 32.01
CA LEU A 135 -11.61 11.70 31.63
C LEU A 135 -11.18 10.51 30.76
N ILE A 136 -11.62 9.31 31.07
CA ILE A 136 -11.31 8.11 30.26
C ILE A 136 -11.97 8.21 28.88
N TYR A 137 -13.21 8.69 28.79
CA TYR A 137 -13.87 8.94 27.51
C TYR A 137 -13.16 10.03 26.69
N SER A 138 -12.68 11.09 27.32
CA SER A 138 -11.93 12.14 26.61
C SER A 138 -10.59 11.63 26.09
N LEU A 139 -9.88 10.78 26.86
CA LEU A 139 -8.66 10.10 26.41
C LEU A 139 -8.93 9.18 25.20
N ALA A 140 -10.03 8.42 25.23
CA ALA A 140 -10.42 7.54 24.13
C ALA A 140 -10.79 8.33 22.86
N LEU A 141 -11.50 9.46 23.01
CA LEU A 141 -11.79 10.39 21.92
C LEU A 141 -10.51 11.00 21.35
N MET A 142 -9.58 11.41 22.21
CA MET A 142 -8.28 11.95 21.79
C MET A 142 -7.46 10.93 20.99
N LEU A 143 -7.48 9.65 21.40
CA LEU A 143 -6.88 8.55 20.64
C LEU A 143 -7.55 8.37 19.26
N ALA A 144 -8.88 8.42 19.20
CA ALA A 144 -9.61 8.28 17.95
C ALA A 144 -9.29 9.42 16.97
N LEU A 145 -9.27 10.67 17.45
CA LEU A 145 -8.89 11.84 16.67
C LEU A 145 -7.43 11.76 16.19
N TYR A 146 -6.53 11.29 17.06
CA TYR A 146 -5.13 11.06 16.70
C TYR A 146 -4.98 10.02 15.59
N GLY A 147 -5.64 8.86 15.75
CA GLY A 147 -5.65 7.79 14.74
C GLY A 147 -6.22 8.26 13.41
N PHE A 148 -7.33 8.99 13.43
CA PHE A 148 -7.93 9.58 12.23
C PHE A 148 -7.00 10.57 11.53
N SER A 149 -6.37 11.46 12.30
CA SER A 149 -5.40 12.44 11.78
C SER A 149 -4.23 11.73 11.10
N LEU A 150 -3.61 10.73 11.75
CA LEU A 150 -2.51 9.97 11.17
C LEU A 150 -2.92 9.20 9.91
N ALA A 151 -4.07 8.53 9.92
CA ALA A 151 -4.59 7.81 8.77
C ALA A 151 -4.85 8.75 7.59
N SER A 152 -5.41 9.94 7.84
CA SER A 152 -5.64 10.95 6.80
C SER A 152 -4.33 11.46 6.18
N HIS A 153 -3.28 11.66 6.99
CA HIS A 153 -1.96 12.05 6.49
C HIS A 153 -1.33 10.94 5.65
N LEU A 154 -1.43 9.69 6.09
CA LEU A 154 -0.92 8.53 5.35
C LEU A 154 -1.67 8.35 4.02
N LEU A 155 -3.00 8.47 4.02
CA LEU A 155 -3.79 8.42 2.79
C LEU A 155 -3.41 9.54 1.83
N LYS A 156 -3.21 10.78 2.29
CA LYS A 156 -2.73 11.88 1.43
C LYS A 156 -1.33 11.59 0.87
N ALA A 157 -0.42 11.00 1.65
CA ALA A 157 0.89 10.58 1.17
C ALA A 157 0.78 9.47 0.11
N TYR A 158 -0.06 8.47 0.36
CA TYR A 158 -0.36 7.39 -0.58
C TYR A 158 -0.90 7.92 -1.91
N HIS A 159 -1.93 8.78 -1.89
CA HIS A 159 -2.50 9.32 -3.13
C HIS A 159 -1.50 10.17 -3.91
N ARG A 160 -0.64 10.94 -3.22
CA ARG A 160 0.45 11.67 -3.87
C ARG A 160 1.48 10.74 -4.52
N ALA A 161 1.85 9.65 -3.85
CA ALA A 161 2.78 8.67 -4.39
C ALA A 161 2.19 7.92 -5.60
N VAL A 162 0.95 7.45 -5.51
CA VAL A 162 0.24 6.78 -6.60
C VAL A 162 0.11 7.68 -7.82
N LYS A 163 -0.32 8.94 -7.63
CA LYS A 163 -0.42 9.91 -8.72
C LYS A 163 0.93 10.11 -9.41
N LYS A 164 2.02 10.24 -8.65
CA LYS A 164 3.38 10.36 -9.22
C LYS A 164 3.77 9.14 -10.05
N MET A 165 3.43 7.92 -9.59
CA MET A 165 3.72 6.68 -10.31
C MET A 165 2.94 6.59 -11.62
N ASP A 166 1.64 6.88 -11.59
CA ASP A 166 0.77 6.86 -12.78
C ASP A 166 1.21 7.88 -13.84
N ASP A 167 1.69 9.06 -13.42
CA ASP A 167 2.19 10.11 -14.32
C ASP A 167 3.59 9.83 -14.90
N THR A 168 4.28 8.76 -14.48
CA THR A 168 5.70 8.51 -14.83
C THR A 168 5.92 7.15 -15.48
N TYR A 169 5.18 6.14 -15.06
CA TYR A 169 5.38 4.74 -15.47
C TYR A 169 4.23 4.24 -16.35
N SER A 170 4.58 3.45 -17.37
CA SER A 170 3.60 2.82 -18.26
C SER A 170 2.89 1.60 -17.66
N ASP A 171 3.49 0.94 -16.67
CA ASP A 171 2.90 -0.22 -15.99
C ASP A 171 2.09 0.20 -14.75
N HIS A 172 1.10 -0.60 -14.30
CA HIS A 172 0.32 -0.31 -13.08
C HIS A 172 1.13 -0.61 -11.80
N ILE A 173 2.23 0.11 -11.59
CA ILE A 173 3.08 -0.01 -10.39
C ILE A 173 2.27 0.30 -9.12
N ALA A 174 1.28 1.20 -9.21
CA ALA A 174 0.37 1.53 -8.12
C ALA A 174 -0.38 0.31 -7.54
N THR A 175 -0.60 -0.74 -8.34
CA THR A 175 -1.23 -1.99 -7.87
C THR A 175 -0.44 -2.64 -6.74
N TYR A 176 0.89 -2.54 -6.78
CA TYR A 176 1.77 -3.13 -5.76
C TYR A 176 1.76 -2.38 -4.44
N VAL A 177 1.25 -1.13 -4.41
CA VAL A 177 1.18 -0.28 -3.22
C VAL A 177 -0.25 -0.21 -2.67
N ARG A 178 -1.26 -0.64 -3.45
CA ARG A 178 -2.69 -0.56 -3.10
C ARG A 178 -3.06 -1.24 -1.78
N TRP A 179 -2.34 -2.30 -1.38
CA TRP A 179 -2.58 -2.97 -0.09
C TRP A 179 -2.40 -2.02 1.11
N MET A 180 -1.58 -0.96 0.98
CA MET A 180 -1.35 0.03 2.03
C MET A 180 -2.59 0.88 2.31
N SER A 181 -3.38 1.23 1.30
CA SER A 181 -4.64 1.96 1.53
C SER A 181 -5.66 1.07 2.24
N VAL A 182 -5.76 -0.20 1.85
CA VAL A 182 -6.60 -1.21 2.51
C VAL A 182 -6.21 -1.34 3.99
N LEU A 183 -4.91 -1.47 4.30
CA LEU A 183 -4.44 -1.49 5.68
C LEU A 183 -4.71 -0.20 6.44
N THR A 184 -4.67 0.95 5.78
CA THR A 184 -4.98 2.24 6.42
C THR A 184 -6.47 2.34 6.79
N TYR A 185 -7.37 1.79 5.96
CA TYR A 185 -8.79 1.68 6.32
C TYR A 185 -9.02 0.68 7.44
N TRP A 186 -8.36 -0.48 7.41
CA TRP A 186 -8.39 -1.41 8.55
C TRP A 186 -7.85 -0.76 9.82
N MET A 187 -6.81 0.06 9.73
CA MET A 187 -6.31 0.84 10.85
C MET A 187 -7.32 1.86 11.35
N LEU A 188 -8.21 2.43 10.53
CA LEU A 188 -9.31 3.27 11.01
C LEU A 188 -10.40 2.46 11.71
N ILE A 189 -10.75 1.30 11.16
CA ILE A 189 -11.77 0.39 11.71
C ILE A 189 -11.30 -0.15 13.06
N PHE A 190 -10.12 -0.76 13.12
CA PHE A 190 -9.51 -1.20 14.38
C PHE A 190 -9.08 -0.02 15.24
N GLY A 191 -8.70 1.09 14.60
CA GLY A 191 -8.50 2.45 15.10
C GLY A 191 -9.48 2.89 16.17
N ILE A 192 -10.60 3.33 15.61
CA ILE A 192 -11.78 3.82 16.28
C ILE A 192 -12.43 2.68 17.06
N GLY A 193 -12.42 1.47 16.49
CA GLY A 193 -12.95 0.28 17.13
C GLY A 193 -12.27 -0.05 18.46
N CYS A 194 -10.94 0.07 18.58
CA CYS A 194 -10.23 -0.12 19.85
C CYS A 194 -10.58 0.96 20.89
N SER A 195 -10.79 2.21 20.48
CA SER A 195 -11.28 3.26 21.38
C SER A 195 -12.68 2.96 21.92
N VAL A 196 -13.56 2.34 21.10
CA VAL A 196 -14.90 1.90 21.50
C VAL A 196 -14.85 0.57 22.29
N LEU A 197 -13.93 -0.33 21.93
CA LEU A 197 -13.75 -1.66 22.52
C LEU A 197 -13.45 -1.63 24.01
N THR A 198 -12.73 -0.59 24.37
CA THR A 198 -12.33 -0.27 25.74
C THR A 198 -13.57 -0.22 26.66
N PHE A 199 -14.76 0.05 26.10
CA PHE A 199 -16.04 0.11 26.81
C PHE A 199 -17.01 -1.02 26.45
N LEU A 200 -16.63 -1.96 25.58
CA LEU A 200 -17.49 -3.10 25.24
C LEU A 200 -17.63 -4.05 26.43
N PRO A 201 -18.82 -4.65 26.60
CA PRO A 201 -19.06 -5.63 27.65
C PRO A 201 -18.14 -6.84 27.47
N ASP A 202 -17.71 -7.41 28.59
CA ASP A 202 -16.64 -8.41 28.65
C ASP A 202 -16.92 -9.68 27.82
N ASN A 203 -18.18 -9.97 27.52
CA ASN A 203 -18.59 -11.09 26.69
C ASN A 203 -18.30 -10.89 25.19
N LEU A 204 -18.00 -9.68 24.71
CA LEU A 204 -17.76 -9.41 23.27
C LEU A 204 -16.28 -9.19 22.92
N VAL A 205 -15.41 -9.07 23.93
CA VAL A 205 -14.00 -8.74 23.74
C VAL A 205 -13.25 -9.80 22.92
N PHE A 206 -13.57 -11.08 23.14
CA PHE A 206 -12.94 -12.19 22.42
C PHE A 206 -13.23 -12.13 20.90
N VAL A 207 -14.42 -11.67 20.51
CA VAL A 207 -14.82 -11.54 19.09
C VAL A 207 -13.89 -10.57 18.39
N TRP A 208 -13.50 -9.49 19.07
CA TRP A 208 -12.59 -8.49 18.52
C TRP A 208 -11.14 -8.97 18.45
N VAL A 209 -10.67 -9.66 19.49
CA VAL A 209 -9.33 -10.27 19.46
C VAL A 209 -9.24 -11.23 18.28
N LEU A 210 -10.26 -12.06 18.07
CA LEU A 210 -10.31 -12.98 16.93
C LEU A 210 -10.48 -12.26 15.58
N SER A 211 -11.23 -11.17 15.51
CA SER A 211 -11.41 -10.40 14.26
C SER A 211 -10.12 -9.74 13.78
N SER A 212 -9.14 -9.52 14.66
CA SER A 212 -7.81 -9.01 14.30
C SER A 212 -6.90 -10.05 13.60
N VAL A 213 -7.21 -11.34 13.70
CA VAL A 213 -6.39 -12.42 13.11
C VAL A 213 -6.27 -12.31 11.59
N PRO A 214 -7.37 -12.18 10.81
CA PRO A 214 -7.30 -11.94 9.37
C PRO A 214 -6.49 -10.68 9.01
N PHE A 215 -6.56 -9.64 9.84
CA PHE A 215 -5.80 -8.41 9.62
C PHE A 215 -4.29 -8.64 9.72
N TYR A 216 -3.81 -9.35 10.74
CA TYR A 216 -2.38 -9.66 10.86
C TYR A 216 -1.88 -10.58 9.75
N ILE A 217 -2.69 -11.57 9.34
CA ILE A 217 -2.37 -12.44 8.21
C ILE A 217 -2.25 -11.61 6.92
N TYR A 218 -3.24 -10.77 6.64
CA TYR A 218 -3.24 -9.90 5.46
C TYR A 218 -2.06 -8.92 5.46
N LEU A 219 -1.75 -8.31 6.61
CA LEU A 219 -0.59 -7.46 6.82
C LEU A 219 0.71 -8.17 6.47
N TYR A 220 0.91 -9.37 7.02
CA TYR A 220 2.13 -10.15 6.79
C TYR A 220 2.28 -10.55 5.32
N VAL A 221 1.23 -11.12 4.72
CA VAL A 221 1.23 -11.52 3.30
C VAL A 221 1.49 -10.32 2.40
N SER A 222 0.91 -9.16 2.70
CA SER A 222 1.12 -7.94 1.93
C SER A 222 2.58 -7.47 1.97
N TYR A 223 3.23 -7.52 3.15
CA TYR A 223 4.66 -7.20 3.27
C TYR A 223 5.57 -8.16 2.51
N GLN A 224 5.24 -9.46 2.49
CA GLN A 224 6.00 -10.46 1.73
C GLN A 224 5.84 -10.25 0.22
N ASN A 225 4.62 -10.02 -0.24
CA ASN A 225 4.34 -9.75 -1.66
C ASN A 225 4.98 -8.44 -2.11
N TYR A 226 4.93 -7.40 -1.27
CA TYR A 226 5.57 -6.12 -1.57
C TYR A 226 7.08 -6.24 -1.71
N MET A 227 7.73 -7.13 -0.94
CA MET A 227 9.17 -7.39 -1.03
C MET A 227 9.60 -7.80 -2.45
N LEU A 228 8.78 -8.59 -3.15
CA LEU A 228 9.08 -9.09 -4.50
C LEU A 228 9.13 -7.96 -5.54
N PHE A 229 8.31 -6.93 -5.36
CA PHE A 229 8.20 -5.79 -6.29
C PHE A 229 8.81 -4.51 -5.73
N TYR A 230 9.48 -4.60 -4.58
CA TYR A 230 10.01 -3.44 -3.87
C TYR A 230 11.04 -2.68 -4.72
N GLU A 231 11.90 -3.40 -5.43
CA GLU A 231 12.91 -2.80 -6.31
C GLU A 231 12.27 -1.96 -7.42
N THR A 232 11.24 -2.49 -8.09
CA THR A 232 10.48 -1.76 -9.11
C THR A 232 9.81 -0.51 -8.53
N VAL A 233 9.22 -0.61 -7.33
CA VAL A 233 8.54 0.52 -6.67
C VAL A 233 9.53 1.57 -6.18
N GLU A 234 10.65 1.17 -5.58
CA GLU A 234 11.67 2.11 -5.08
C GLU A 234 12.34 2.85 -6.24
N CYS A 235 12.70 2.16 -7.34
CA CYS A 235 13.19 2.82 -8.55
C CYS A 235 12.17 3.82 -9.11
N ALA A 236 10.86 3.51 -8.98
CA ALA A 236 9.78 4.41 -9.36
C ALA A 236 9.63 5.64 -8.47
N ILE A 237 10.02 5.54 -7.20
CA ILE A 237 10.03 6.66 -6.27
C ILE A 237 11.29 7.51 -6.46
N GLU A 238 12.44 6.86 -6.68
CA GLU A 238 13.78 7.45 -6.80
C GLU A 238 14.03 8.22 -8.10
N SER A 239 13.33 7.90 -9.20
CA SER A 239 13.42 8.69 -10.42
C SER A 239 12.95 10.12 -10.13
N ASP A 240 13.89 10.99 -9.78
CA ASP A 240 13.68 12.40 -9.53
C ASP A 240 13.37 13.10 -10.86
N PRO A 241 12.20 13.72 -11.02
CA PRO A 241 11.85 14.43 -12.25
C PRO A 241 12.58 15.77 -12.41
N GLY A 242 13.39 16.20 -11.43
CA GLY A 242 13.90 17.57 -11.29
C GLY A 242 15.15 17.97 -12.10
N SER A 243 15.47 17.31 -13.22
CA SER A 243 16.36 17.93 -14.22
C SER A 243 15.53 18.77 -15.19
N ASP A 244 14.86 19.80 -14.67
CA ASP A 244 14.08 20.74 -15.46
C ASP A 244 15.04 21.65 -16.23
N LEU A 245 15.11 21.46 -17.55
CA LEU A 245 15.32 22.58 -18.46
C LEU A 245 14.06 23.46 -18.39
N PRO A 246 14.18 24.79 -18.34
CA PRO A 246 13.03 25.67 -18.18
C PRO A 246 12.03 25.44 -19.33
N ALA A 247 10.79 25.14 -18.95
CA ALA A 247 9.65 25.07 -19.86
C ALA A 247 9.29 26.48 -20.33
N THR A 248 10.03 26.97 -21.33
CA THR A 248 9.78 28.26 -21.95
C THR A 248 9.79 28.15 -23.47
N GLU A 249 9.10 27.17 -24.05
CA GLU A 249 8.75 27.23 -25.46
C GLU A 249 7.30 26.84 -25.71
N THR A 250 6.66 27.67 -26.50
CA THR A 250 5.24 27.76 -26.81
C THR A 250 4.66 26.41 -27.25
N PHE A 251 3.67 25.91 -26.51
CA PHE A 251 2.91 24.70 -26.84
C PHE A 251 2.05 24.93 -28.08
N SER A 252 2.64 24.69 -29.24
CA SER A 252 1.99 24.59 -30.54
C SER A 252 2.41 23.26 -31.17
N CYS A 253 1.48 22.61 -31.87
CA CYS A 253 1.68 21.34 -32.58
C CYS A 253 3.03 21.33 -33.29
N ASN A 254 4.02 20.65 -32.70
CA ASN A 254 5.35 20.55 -33.29
C ASN A 254 5.34 19.32 -34.22
N PRO A 255 5.29 19.52 -35.56
CA PRO A 255 5.24 18.41 -36.52
C PRO A 255 6.50 17.53 -36.44
N GLU A 256 7.64 18.08 -36.03
CA GLU A 256 8.86 17.31 -35.82
C GLU A 256 8.72 16.34 -34.65
N MET A 257 8.15 16.80 -33.53
CA MET A 257 7.87 15.94 -32.38
C MET A 257 6.92 14.81 -32.77
N GLN A 258 5.87 15.10 -33.54
CA GLN A 258 4.93 14.09 -34.01
C GLN A 258 5.61 13.04 -34.89
N ARG A 259 6.51 13.46 -35.79
CA ARG A 259 7.30 12.55 -36.62
C ARG A 259 8.20 11.64 -35.77
N LEU A 260 8.96 12.20 -34.83
CA LEU A 260 9.85 11.43 -33.96
C LEU A 260 9.09 10.41 -33.10
N VAL A 261 7.92 10.79 -32.56
CA VAL A 261 7.05 9.84 -31.85
C VAL A 261 6.61 8.72 -32.77
N GLN A 262 6.18 9.04 -33.99
CA GLN A 262 5.68 8.07 -34.95
C GLN A 262 6.77 7.07 -35.36
N GLU A 263 7.99 7.54 -35.66
CA GLU A 263 9.15 6.69 -35.96
C GLU A 263 9.48 5.74 -34.79
N TRP A 264 9.40 6.25 -33.55
CA TRP A 264 9.62 5.42 -32.37
C TRP A 264 8.52 4.35 -32.16
N VAL A 265 7.26 4.68 -32.48
CA VAL A 265 6.15 3.73 -32.43
C VAL A 265 6.32 2.65 -33.49
N GLU A 266 6.72 3.02 -34.72
CA GLU A 266 6.99 2.09 -35.82
C GLU A 266 8.15 1.14 -35.52
N ALA A 267 9.16 1.60 -34.77
CA ALA A 267 10.25 0.77 -34.24
C ALA A 267 9.82 -0.14 -33.07
N GLU A 268 8.54 -0.19 -32.73
CA GLU A 268 7.96 -0.96 -31.61
C GLU A 268 8.63 -0.68 -30.24
N GLY A 269 9.14 0.53 -30.02
CA GLY A 269 9.83 0.90 -28.78
C GLY A 269 8.96 0.76 -27.51
N TYR A 270 7.64 0.77 -27.67
CA TYR A 270 6.67 0.55 -26.60
C TYR A 270 6.69 -0.87 -26.00
N LEU A 271 7.33 -1.84 -26.65
CA LEU A 271 7.49 -3.22 -26.15
C LEU A 271 8.59 -3.35 -25.09
N LYS A 272 9.40 -2.32 -24.86
CA LYS A 272 10.45 -2.34 -23.82
C LYS A 272 9.81 -2.48 -22.42
N PRO A 273 10.14 -3.53 -21.63
CA PRO A 273 9.65 -3.67 -20.26
C PRO A 273 10.11 -2.52 -19.35
N GLY A 274 9.24 -2.04 -18.46
CA GLY A 274 9.57 -0.97 -17.52
C GLY A 274 9.79 0.41 -18.15
N LEU A 275 9.36 0.63 -19.40
CA LEU A 275 9.47 1.91 -20.10
C LEU A 275 8.87 3.06 -19.29
N THR A 276 9.67 4.11 -19.08
CA THR A 276 9.24 5.36 -18.44
C THR A 276 9.17 6.50 -19.45
N ILE A 277 8.44 7.55 -19.09
CA ILE A 277 8.40 8.77 -19.90
C ILE A 277 9.78 9.46 -19.98
N ALA A 278 10.64 9.26 -18.99
CA ALA A 278 12.00 9.79 -18.98
C ALA A 278 12.91 9.04 -19.96
N ASP A 279 12.73 7.72 -20.09
CA ASP A 279 13.44 6.93 -21.10
C ASP A 279 13.06 7.40 -22.51
N LEU A 280 11.75 7.61 -22.72
CA LEU A 280 11.26 8.10 -24.00
C LEU A 280 11.73 9.52 -24.29
N SER A 281 11.69 10.43 -23.31
CA SER A 281 12.13 11.81 -23.51
C SER A 281 13.60 11.88 -23.91
N LYS A 282 14.47 11.06 -23.31
CA LYS A 282 15.87 10.93 -23.72
C LYS A 282 16.02 10.41 -25.14
N THR A 283 15.25 9.39 -25.50
CA THR A 283 15.27 8.78 -26.84
C THR A 283 14.84 9.79 -27.91
N LEU A 284 13.89 10.67 -27.57
CA LEU A 284 13.36 11.69 -28.46
C LEU A 284 14.03 13.05 -28.29
N TYR A 285 15.17 13.12 -27.59
CA TYR A 285 15.94 14.35 -27.34
C TYR A 285 15.11 15.53 -26.80
N THR A 286 14.15 15.24 -25.92
CA THR A 286 13.27 16.23 -25.29
C THR A 286 13.22 16.05 -23.76
N ASN A 287 12.44 16.88 -23.08
CA ASN A 287 12.21 16.77 -21.63
C ASN A 287 10.87 16.09 -21.32
N ARG A 288 10.78 15.48 -20.14
CA ARG A 288 9.59 14.76 -19.66
C ARG A 288 8.33 15.63 -19.65
N THR A 289 8.46 16.89 -19.21
CA THR A 289 7.33 17.81 -19.06
C THR A 289 6.71 18.12 -20.41
N TYR A 290 7.55 18.45 -21.40
CA TYR A 290 7.14 18.68 -22.77
C TYR A 290 6.52 17.43 -23.39
N LEU A 291 7.18 16.28 -23.28
CA LEU A 291 6.65 15.03 -23.84
C LEU A 291 5.31 14.61 -23.21
N SER A 292 5.16 14.77 -21.89
CA SER A 292 3.90 14.48 -21.19
C SER A 292 2.78 15.38 -21.68
N ALA A 293 3.04 16.68 -21.75
CA ALA A 293 2.07 17.65 -22.25
C ALA A 293 1.73 17.40 -23.73
N PHE A 294 2.71 17.09 -24.57
CA PHE A 294 2.51 16.71 -25.97
C PHE A 294 1.58 15.49 -26.09
N ILE A 295 1.85 14.41 -25.34
CA ILE A 295 1.03 13.20 -25.39
C ILE A 295 -0.40 13.47 -24.90
N ASN A 296 -0.55 14.17 -23.78
CA ASN A 296 -1.86 14.53 -23.22
C ASN A 296 -2.66 15.41 -24.18
N GLN A 297 -2.02 16.37 -24.86
CA GLN A 297 -2.70 17.27 -25.80
C GLN A 297 -3.06 16.57 -27.12
N THR A 298 -2.15 15.76 -27.66
CA THR A 298 -2.29 15.09 -28.96
C THR A 298 -3.23 13.89 -28.90
N TYR A 299 -3.06 13.01 -27.90
CA TYR A 299 -3.83 11.76 -27.80
C TYR A 299 -4.99 11.82 -26.81
N LYS A 300 -5.12 12.92 -26.04
CA LYS A 300 -6.16 13.12 -25.01
C LYS A 300 -6.19 12.03 -23.93
N ILE A 301 -5.06 11.37 -23.74
CA ILE A 301 -4.84 10.29 -22.77
C ILE A 301 -3.46 10.45 -22.15
N THR A 302 -3.26 9.85 -20.97
CA THR A 302 -1.96 9.86 -20.27
C THR A 302 -0.89 9.05 -21.03
N PHE A 303 0.39 9.34 -20.77
CA PHE A 303 1.51 8.51 -21.27
C PHE A 303 1.31 7.02 -20.99
N ARG A 304 0.85 6.70 -19.77
CA ARG A 304 0.56 5.33 -19.35
C ARG A 304 -0.52 4.69 -20.22
N GLU A 305 -1.67 5.34 -20.37
CA GLU A 305 -2.78 4.84 -21.21
C GLU A 305 -2.36 4.68 -22.68
N TRP A 306 -1.55 5.61 -23.18
CA TRP A 306 -1.03 5.57 -24.54
C TRP A 306 -0.14 4.35 -24.78
N ILE A 307 0.88 4.12 -23.93
CA ILE A 307 1.75 2.94 -24.03
C ILE A 307 0.97 1.65 -23.83
N CYS A 308 0.15 1.56 -22.79
CA CYS A 308 -0.71 0.39 -22.55
C CYS A 308 -1.59 0.09 -23.76
N GLY A 309 -2.13 1.13 -24.40
CA GLY A 309 -2.97 0.97 -25.57
C GLY A 309 -2.25 0.32 -26.76
N MET A 310 -0.99 0.71 -27.00
CA MET A 310 -0.16 0.11 -28.03
C MET A 310 0.24 -1.33 -27.67
N ARG A 311 0.65 -1.57 -26.43
CA ARG A 311 1.01 -2.93 -25.94
C ARG A 311 -0.15 -3.91 -26.05
N ILE A 312 -1.38 -3.48 -25.71
CA ILE A 312 -2.59 -4.31 -25.87
C ILE A 312 -2.89 -4.54 -27.37
N GLY A 313 -2.68 -3.53 -28.22
CA GLY A 313 -2.79 -3.68 -29.68
C GLY A 313 -1.86 -4.76 -30.22
N TYR A 314 -0.59 -4.74 -29.81
CA TYR A 314 0.37 -5.80 -30.12
C TYR A 314 -0.09 -7.16 -29.57
N ALA A 315 -0.51 -7.22 -28.31
CA ALA A 315 -0.96 -8.46 -27.68
C ALA A 315 -2.12 -9.11 -28.45
N LYS A 316 -3.10 -8.33 -28.91
CA LYS A 316 -4.22 -8.82 -29.72
C LYS A 316 -3.76 -9.47 -31.02
N ARG A 317 -2.79 -8.87 -31.72
CA ARG A 317 -2.16 -9.46 -32.92
C ARG A 317 -1.46 -10.78 -32.57
N ALA A 318 -0.59 -10.74 -31.56
CA ALA A 318 0.18 -11.91 -31.12
C ALA A 318 -0.71 -13.07 -30.66
N LEU A 319 -1.83 -12.79 -29.99
CA LEU A 319 -2.82 -13.78 -29.54
C LEU A 319 -3.49 -14.53 -30.71
N LEU A 320 -3.68 -13.86 -31.85
CA LEU A 320 -4.31 -14.46 -33.03
C LEU A 320 -3.29 -15.15 -33.94
N GLU A 321 -2.09 -14.59 -34.06
CA GLU A 321 -1.02 -15.13 -34.89
C GLU A 321 -0.32 -16.33 -34.26
N ASN A 322 -0.30 -16.42 -32.93
CA ASN A 322 0.36 -17.51 -32.20
C ASN A 322 -0.60 -18.15 -31.18
N PRO A 323 -1.63 -18.90 -31.62
CA PRO A 323 -2.64 -19.47 -30.73
C PRO A 323 -2.07 -20.42 -29.66
N ASP A 324 -0.94 -21.06 -29.94
CA ASP A 324 -0.30 -22.05 -29.07
C ASP A 324 0.57 -21.41 -27.98
N ARG A 325 0.93 -20.13 -28.11
CA ARG A 325 1.74 -19.45 -27.10
C ARG A 325 0.95 -19.20 -25.83
N SER A 326 1.65 -19.35 -24.69
CA SER A 326 1.06 -19.09 -23.39
C SER A 326 0.70 -17.61 -23.23
N ILE A 327 -0.32 -17.32 -22.43
CA ILE A 327 -0.70 -15.95 -22.09
C ILE A 327 0.45 -15.21 -21.39
N ALA A 328 1.24 -15.93 -20.59
CA ALA A 328 2.39 -15.37 -19.89
C ALA A 328 3.50 -14.92 -20.85
N GLU A 329 3.83 -15.75 -21.86
CA GLU A 329 4.84 -15.41 -22.86
C GLU A 329 4.41 -14.21 -23.72
N ILE A 330 3.12 -14.14 -24.08
CA ILE A 330 2.59 -12.98 -24.82
C ILE A 330 2.64 -11.72 -23.95
N ALA A 331 2.28 -11.82 -22.67
CA ALA A 331 2.37 -10.69 -21.74
C ALA A 331 3.80 -10.11 -21.66
N GLU A 332 4.80 -10.99 -21.55
CA GLU A 332 6.21 -10.63 -21.52
C GLU A 332 6.65 -9.97 -22.84
N LYS A 333 6.33 -10.58 -23.99
CA LYS A 333 6.65 -10.02 -25.31
C LYS A 333 5.93 -8.71 -25.62
N SER A 334 4.76 -8.49 -25.01
CA SER A 334 4.03 -7.23 -25.05
C SER A 334 4.65 -6.13 -24.18
N GLY A 335 5.73 -6.42 -23.43
CA GLY A 335 6.44 -5.44 -22.62
C GLY A 335 5.87 -5.24 -21.21
N PHE A 336 4.98 -6.11 -20.73
CA PHE A 336 4.45 -6.02 -19.37
C PHE A 336 5.39 -6.67 -18.36
N LEU A 337 5.62 -5.98 -17.22
CA LEU A 337 6.46 -6.51 -16.12
C LEU A 337 5.84 -7.70 -15.38
N SER A 338 4.52 -7.92 -15.48
CA SER A 338 3.85 -9.07 -14.88
C SER A 338 2.60 -9.48 -15.64
N VAL A 339 2.31 -10.78 -15.63
CA VAL A 339 1.09 -11.36 -16.23
C VAL A 339 -0.18 -10.83 -15.57
N SER A 340 -0.12 -10.53 -14.27
CA SER A 340 -1.22 -9.91 -13.54
C SER A 340 -1.51 -8.50 -14.05
N ASN A 341 -0.48 -7.68 -14.28
CA ASN A 341 -0.65 -6.35 -14.86
C ASN A 341 -1.25 -6.44 -16.26
N PHE A 342 -0.71 -7.32 -17.11
CA PHE A 342 -1.25 -7.58 -18.44
C PHE A 342 -2.73 -7.97 -18.43
N ASN A 343 -3.10 -8.96 -17.61
CA ASN A 343 -4.50 -9.42 -17.51
C ASN A 343 -5.44 -8.30 -17.04
N ALA A 344 -5.01 -7.47 -16.09
CA ALA A 344 -5.78 -6.34 -15.60
C ALA A 344 -5.98 -5.29 -16.70
N SER A 345 -4.90 -4.83 -17.34
CA SER A 345 -4.96 -3.83 -18.41
C SER A 345 -5.73 -4.32 -19.63
N PHE A 346 -5.60 -5.60 -20.00
CA PHE A 346 -6.34 -6.18 -21.12
C PHE A 346 -7.84 -6.23 -20.81
N LYS A 347 -8.22 -6.68 -19.60
CA LYS A 347 -9.62 -6.73 -19.18
C LYS A 347 -10.24 -5.35 -19.05
N GLU A 348 -9.49 -4.37 -18.54
CA GLU A 348 -9.92 -2.98 -18.45
C GLU A 348 -10.25 -2.42 -19.84
N ARG A 349 -9.43 -2.74 -20.86
CA ARG A 349 -9.57 -2.18 -22.20
C ARG A 349 -10.53 -2.94 -23.11
N GLU A 350 -10.61 -4.26 -22.99
CA GLU A 350 -11.41 -5.13 -23.87
C GLU A 350 -12.65 -5.72 -23.18
N GLY A 351 -12.85 -5.45 -21.89
CA GLY A 351 -13.98 -5.94 -21.09
C GLY A 351 -13.89 -7.43 -20.68
N MET A 352 -12.90 -8.17 -21.18
CA MET A 352 -12.73 -9.61 -20.93
C MET A 352 -11.26 -10.02 -20.81
N THR A 353 -10.99 -11.20 -20.28
CA THR A 353 -9.61 -11.69 -20.11
C THR A 353 -8.97 -12.05 -21.45
N PRO A 354 -7.63 -11.98 -21.58
CA PRO A 354 -6.91 -12.34 -22.80
C PRO A 354 -7.28 -13.73 -23.34
N THR A 355 -7.44 -14.72 -22.45
CA THR A 355 -7.85 -16.08 -22.80
C THR A 355 -9.24 -16.11 -23.43
N LYS A 356 -10.23 -15.44 -22.79
CA LYS A 356 -11.60 -15.37 -23.33
C LYS A 356 -11.63 -14.63 -24.66
N TRP A 357 -10.86 -13.55 -24.77
CA TRP A 357 -10.73 -12.76 -25.99
C TRP A 357 -10.14 -13.58 -27.15
N ARG A 358 -9.09 -14.38 -26.89
CA ARG A 358 -8.48 -15.26 -27.89
C ARG A 358 -9.50 -16.26 -28.44
N ILE A 359 -10.22 -16.95 -27.55
CA ILE A 359 -11.21 -17.98 -27.92
C ILE A 359 -12.33 -17.37 -28.74
N SER A 360 -12.90 -16.24 -28.31
CA SER A 360 -14.00 -15.59 -29.02
C SER A 360 -13.59 -15.18 -30.43
N ASN A 361 -12.41 -14.56 -30.61
CA ASN A 361 -11.97 -14.06 -31.91
C ASN A 361 -11.51 -15.17 -32.88
N LEU A 362 -10.92 -16.26 -32.37
CA LEU A 362 -10.59 -17.42 -33.21
C LEU A 362 -11.86 -18.13 -33.72
N SER A 363 -12.88 -18.27 -32.88
CA SER A 363 -14.16 -18.88 -33.27
C SER A 363 -14.88 -18.07 -34.37
N VAL A 364 -14.78 -16.74 -34.33
CA VAL A 364 -15.34 -15.86 -35.37
C VAL A 364 -14.55 -15.98 -36.68
N ARG A 365 -13.21 -16.05 -36.63
CA ARG A 365 -12.38 -16.27 -37.83
C ARG A 365 -12.68 -17.59 -38.52
N GLN A 366 -12.88 -18.66 -37.76
CA GLN A 366 -13.24 -19.98 -38.29
C GLN A 366 -14.61 -19.95 -38.99
N LYS A 367 -15.63 -19.41 -38.33
CA LYS A 367 -16.98 -19.26 -38.94
C LYS A 367 -16.96 -18.44 -40.22
N ASN A 368 -16.19 -17.35 -40.25
CA ASN A 368 -16.10 -16.51 -41.44
C ASN A 368 -15.33 -17.21 -42.58
N ALA A 369 -14.28 -17.99 -42.25
CA ALA A 369 -13.56 -18.78 -43.25
C ALA A 369 -14.43 -19.89 -43.86
N ASP A 370 -15.29 -20.52 -43.05
CA ASP A 370 -16.23 -21.55 -43.49
C ASP A 370 -17.41 -20.99 -44.31
N LEU A 371 -17.76 -19.71 -44.16
CA LEU A 371 -18.78 -19.02 -44.97
C LEU A 371 -18.27 -18.55 -46.34
N THR A 372 -16.95 -18.46 -46.51
CA THR A 372 -16.29 -18.02 -47.76
C THR A 372 -15.78 -19.18 -48.62
N LYS A 373 -15.93 -20.42 -48.16
CA LYS A 373 -15.71 -21.65 -48.93
C LYS A 373 -17.05 -22.19 -49.39
#